data_AF-A0A918UUP0-F1
#
_entry.id   AF-A0A918UUP0-F1
#
_cell.length_a   1.000
_cell.length_b   1.000
_cell.length_c   1.000
_cell.angle_alpha   90.00
_cell.angle_beta   90.00
_cell.angle_gamma   90.00
#
_symmetry.space_group_name_H-M   'P 1'
#
loop_
_entity.id
_entity.type
_entity.pdbx_description
1 polymer ?
#
loop_
_entity_poly.entity_id
_entity_poly.type
_entity_poly.pdbx_seq_one_letter_code
_entity_poly.pdbx_strand_id
1 'polypeptide(L)'
;MTEIEALSDKIVYRAIREALNAPIDRFFLEKYLHEILELDSEKFLLYNLENVNNTYSVRLLACLPELWENIGFEEMKKLIDSFTNVFSFYAFVQFTYKYLQVDIFEMIYENENVKLSFKKEISEYLINQCANLIMDEDDYFEFEEGQIGVNFQEWNYIKQKLLLDSRIKPATKSLNELYIRLKFYNERYNEGDKTPH
;
A
#
# COMPACT_ATOMS: atom_id res chain seq x y z
N MET A 1 -11.52 -18.26 11.72
CA MET A 1 -10.69 -17.50 12.65
C MET A 1 -9.31 -18.12 12.74
N THR A 2 -8.48 -17.74 11.78
CA THR A 2 -7.03 -17.99 11.84
C THR A 2 -6.38 -17.14 12.93
N GLU A 3 -5.15 -17.45 13.31
CA GLU A 3 -4.37 -16.63 14.26
C GLU A 3 -4.17 -15.20 13.74
N ILE A 4 -3.97 -15.06 12.43
CA ILE A 4 -3.83 -13.77 11.73
C ILE A 4 -5.11 -12.94 11.83
N GLU A 5 -6.27 -13.54 11.56
CA GLU A 5 -7.58 -12.89 11.72
C GLU A 5 -7.76 -12.40 13.16
N ALA A 6 -7.54 -13.29 14.13
CA ALA A 6 -7.74 -12.98 15.54
C ALA A 6 -6.82 -11.86 16.05
N LEU A 7 -5.53 -11.88 15.65
CA LEU A 7 -4.59 -10.83 16.04
C LEU A 7 -4.94 -9.50 15.37
N SER A 8 -5.19 -9.50 14.05
CA SER A 8 -5.50 -8.29 13.29
C SER A 8 -6.78 -7.61 13.84
N ASP A 9 -7.85 -8.38 14.07
CA ASP A 9 -9.10 -7.85 14.62
C ASP A 9 -8.91 -7.26 16.03
N LYS A 10 -8.09 -7.91 16.86
CA LYS A 10 -7.73 -7.44 18.21
C LYS A 10 -6.95 -6.11 18.14
N ILE A 11 -5.98 -6.00 17.23
CA ILE A 11 -5.19 -4.78 17.04
C ILE A 11 -6.11 -3.65 16.56
N VAL A 12 -6.95 -3.89 15.55
CA VAL A 12 -7.94 -2.90 15.04
C VAL A 12 -8.84 -2.39 16.17
N TYR A 13 -9.44 -3.32 16.93
CA TYR A 13 -10.37 -2.97 18.00
C TYR A 13 -9.71 -2.12 19.10
N ARG A 14 -8.48 -2.45 19.47
CA ARG A 14 -7.75 -1.75 20.55
C ARG A 14 -7.13 -0.45 20.10
N ALA A 15 -6.62 -0.36 18.87
CA ALA A 15 -5.96 0.83 18.34
C ALA A 15 -6.89 2.05 18.41
N ILE A 16 -8.18 1.88 18.10
CA ILE A 16 -9.20 2.95 18.18
C ILE A 16 -9.26 3.64 19.54
N ARG A 17 -8.88 2.95 20.62
CA ARG A 17 -8.97 3.45 22.00
C ARG A 17 -7.62 3.79 22.60
N GLU A 18 -6.56 3.17 22.11
CA GLU A 18 -5.26 3.12 22.77
C GLU A 18 -4.13 3.74 21.94
N ALA A 19 -4.32 3.96 20.63
CA ALA A 19 -3.36 4.67 19.80
C ALA A 19 -3.29 6.14 20.22
N LEU A 20 -2.06 6.65 20.30
CA LEU A 20 -1.79 8.07 20.52
C LEU A 20 -2.13 8.88 19.27
N ASN A 21 -1.84 8.33 18.08
CA ASN A 21 -2.16 8.90 16.79
C ASN A 21 -3.08 7.94 16.02
N ALA A 22 -4.31 8.36 15.82
CA ALA A 22 -5.30 7.59 15.09
C ALA A 22 -4.93 7.45 13.59
N PRO A 23 -5.40 6.39 12.90
CA PRO A 23 -6.15 5.26 13.45
C PRO A 23 -5.25 4.21 14.13
N ILE A 24 -3.94 4.28 13.91
CA ILE A 24 -2.92 3.46 14.56
C ILE A 24 -1.55 4.14 14.45
N ASP A 25 -0.67 3.88 15.41
CA ASP A 25 0.71 4.34 15.42
C ASP A 25 1.65 3.23 15.90
N ARG A 26 2.95 3.45 15.69
CA ARG A 26 3.98 2.47 16.09
C ARG A 26 4.06 2.29 17.60
N PHE A 27 3.90 3.34 18.40
CA PHE A 27 3.97 3.23 19.87
C PHE A 27 2.94 2.25 20.43
N PHE A 28 1.73 2.26 19.87
CA PHE A 28 0.71 1.27 20.18
C PHE A 28 1.09 -0.14 19.72
N LEU A 29 1.70 -0.26 18.55
CA LEU A 29 2.09 -1.55 17.94
C LEU A 29 3.28 -2.21 18.63
N GLU A 30 4.11 -1.51 19.40
CA GLU A 30 5.28 -2.07 20.07
C GLU A 30 4.95 -3.35 20.87
N LYS A 31 3.79 -3.37 21.54
CA LYS A 31 3.35 -4.52 22.34
C LYS A 31 2.85 -5.72 21.53
N TYR A 32 2.64 -5.56 20.23
CA TYR A 32 2.21 -6.62 19.31
C TYR A 32 3.27 -6.97 18.28
N LEU A 33 4.37 -6.23 18.21
CA LEU A 33 5.34 -6.35 17.13
C LEU A 33 5.91 -7.76 17.02
N HIS A 34 6.27 -8.38 18.15
CA HIS A 34 6.77 -9.76 18.16
C HIS A 34 5.73 -10.74 17.60
N GLU A 35 4.48 -10.67 18.07
CA GLU A 35 3.39 -11.53 17.58
C GLU A 35 3.16 -11.32 16.08
N ILE A 36 3.22 -10.07 15.59
CA ILE A 36 3.05 -9.77 14.16
C ILE A 36 4.18 -10.38 13.32
N LEU A 37 5.44 -10.27 13.78
CA LEU A 37 6.61 -10.73 13.03
C LEU A 37 6.80 -12.25 13.04
N GLU A 38 6.15 -12.97 13.96
CA GLU A 38 6.11 -14.45 13.95
C GLU A 38 5.10 -15.01 12.95
N LEU A 39 4.15 -14.19 12.48
CA LEU A 39 3.16 -14.58 11.50
C LEU A 39 3.73 -14.59 10.07
N ASP A 40 3.01 -15.27 9.19
CA ASP A 40 3.25 -15.19 7.75
C ASP A 40 2.93 -13.77 7.25
N SER A 41 3.97 -13.02 6.89
CA SER A 41 3.85 -11.61 6.46
C SER A 41 2.93 -11.43 5.27
N GLU A 42 3.00 -12.29 4.25
CA GLU A 42 2.14 -12.20 3.07
C GLU A 42 0.66 -12.36 3.48
N LYS A 43 0.35 -13.36 4.29
CA LYS A 43 -1.02 -13.57 4.78
C LYS A 43 -1.51 -12.45 5.70
N PHE A 44 -0.64 -11.91 6.56
CA PHE A 44 -0.98 -10.80 7.43
C PHE A 44 -1.30 -9.53 6.64
N LEU A 45 -0.47 -9.19 5.65
CA LEU A 45 -0.69 -8.07 4.75
C LEU A 45 -1.98 -8.26 3.95
N LEU A 46 -2.19 -9.44 3.37
CA LEU A 46 -3.39 -9.75 2.59
C LEU A 46 -4.66 -9.60 3.44
N TYR A 47 -4.68 -10.15 4.65
CA TYR A 47 -5.86 -10.06 5.52
C TYR A 47 -6.23 -8.60 5.81
N ASN A 48 -5.25 -7.78 6.20
CA ASN A 48 -5.49 -6.38 6.55
C ASN A 48 -5.86 -5.54 5.33
N LEU A 49 -5.31 -5.83 4.14
CA LEU A 49 -5.68 -5.12 2.92
C LEU A 49 -7.07 -5.50 2.40
N GLU A 50 -7.54 -6.73 2.61
CA GLU A 50 -8.84 -7.23 2.13
C GLU A 50 -10.00 -7.00 3.10
N ASN A 51 -9.76 -7.06 4.41
CA ASN A 51 -10.84 -7.16 5.40
C ASN A 51 -10.93 -5.95 6.36
N VAL A 52 -9.94 -5.06 6.32
CA VAL A 52 -9.88 -3.90 7.22
C VAL A 52 -9.99 -2.60 6.40
N ASN A 53 -10.48 -1.54 7.02
CA ASN A 53 -10.67 -0.25 6.36
C ASN A 53 -9.34 0.29 5.78
N ASN A 54 -9.37 0.79 4.54
CA ASN A 54 -8.21 1.28 3.80
C ASN A 54 -7.34 2.28 4.58
N THR A 55 -7.94 3.28 5.25
CA THR A 55 -7.18 4.29 6.01
C THR A 55 -6.42 3.64 7.16
N TYR A 56 -7.04 2.69 7.84
CA TYR A 56 -6.38 1.91 8.88
C TYR A 56 -5.25 1.06 8.29
N SER A 57 -5.52 0.30 7.22
CA SER A 57 -4.55 -0.63 6.64
C SER A 57 -3.33 0.11 6.10
N VAL A 58 -3.52 1.22 5.39
CA VAL A 58 -2.43 2.08 4.92
C VAL A 58 -1.55 2.55 6.09
N ARG A 59 -2.15 2.99 7.19
CA ARG A 59 -1.41 3.46 8.37
C ARG A 59 -0.72 2.32 9.12
N LEU A 60 -1.38 1.16 9.28
CA LEU A 60 -0.81 -0.05 9.86
C LEU A 60 0.47 -0.44 9.12
N LEU A 61 0.39 -0.51 7.79
CA LEU A 61 1.51 -0.89 6.93
C LEU A 61 2.66 0.12 7.03
N ALA A 62 2.36 1.42 7.13
CA ALA A 62 3.34 2.49 7.36
C ALA A 62 4.00 2.44 8.75
N CYS A 63 3.41 1.77 9.73
CA CYS A 63 3.96 1.59 11.07
C CYS A 63 4.79 0.31 11.24
N LEU A 64 4.91 -0.53 10.22
CA LEU A 64 5.53 -1.86 10.31
C LEU A 64 6.64 -2.04 9.27
N PRO A 65 7.72 -1.23 9.30
CA PRO A 65 8.83 -1.36 8.35
C PRO A 65 9.41 -2.78 8.31
N GLU A 66 9.49 -3.46 9.45
CA GLU A 66 10.08 -4.81 9.55
C GLU A 66 9.35 -5.86 8.72
N LEU A 67 8.03 -5.71 8.53
CA LEU A 67 7.27 -6.61 7.67
C LEU A 67 7.76 -6.53 6.21
N TRP A 68 8.24 -5.37 5.79
CA TRP A 68 8.68 -5.11 4.41
C TRP A 68 10.13 -5.51 4.16
N GLU A 69 10.89 -5.87 5.19
CA GLU A 69 12.25 -6.35 5.01
C GLU A 69 12.29 -7.61 4.14
N ASN A 70 11.28 -8.48 4.20
CA ASN A 70 11.25 -9.72 3.42
C ASN A 70 10.30 -9.69 2.23
N ILE A 71 9.72 -8.53 1.92
CA ILE A 71 8.79 -8.35 0.81
C ILE A 71 9.54 -7.76 -0.38
N GLY A 72 9.63 -8.52 -1.48
CA GLY A 72 10.18 -8.06 -2.75
C GLY A 72 9.13 -7.99 -3.86
N PHE A 73 9.59 -7.90 -5.11
CA PHE A 73 8.71 -7.85 -6.28
C PHE A 73 7.74 -9.04 -6.34
N GLU A 74 8.23 -10.26 -6.12
CA GLU A 74 7.40 -11.47 -6.24
C GLU A 74 6.33 -11.52 -5.15
N GLU A 75 6.65 -11.14 -3.92
CA GLU A 75 5.71 -11.08 -2.80
C GLU A 75 4.64 -10.02 -3.05
N MET A 76 5.02 -8.83 -3.54
CA MET A 76 4.05 -7.79 -3.94
C MET A 76 3.15 -8.27 -5.08
N LYS A 77 3.70 -8.98 -6.06
CA LYS A 77 2.93 -9.55 -7.16
C LYS A 77 1.94 -10.61 -6.68
N LYS A 78 2.34 -11.51 -5.77
CA LYS A 78 1.43 -12.50 -5.15
C LYS A 78 0.29 -11.85 -4.39
N LEU A 79 0.56 -10.75 -3.66
CA LEU A 79 -0.49 -9.98 -2.98
C LEU A 79 -1.51 -9.44 -3.99
N ILE A 80 -1.03 -8.79 -5.06
CA ILE A 80 -1.86 -8.27 -6.16
C ILE A 80 -2.68 -9.40 -6.81
N ASP A 81 -2.07 -10.56 -7.06
CA ASP A 81 -2.73 -11.75 -7.62
C ASP A 81 -3.84 -12.29 -6.70
N SER A 82 -3.75 -12.03 -5.39
CA SER A 82 -4.66 -12.55 -4.38
C SER A 82 -5.80 -11.60 -4.03
N PHE A 83 -5.77 -10.34 -4.49
CA PHE A 83 -6.80 -9.38 -4.14
C PHE A 83 -8.15 -9.71 -4.78
N THR A 84 -9.22 -9.64 -3.98
CA THR A 84 -10.57 -10.01 -4.41
C THR A 84 -11.49 -8.81 -4.59
N ASN A 85 -11.09 -7.64 -4.10
CA ASN A 85 -11.86 -6.41 -4.17
C ASN A 85 -10.97 -5.22 -4.59
N VAL A 86 -11.59 -4.20 -5.19
CA VAL A 86 -10.88 -3.03 -5.74
C VAL A 86 -10.25 -2.14 -4.66
N PHE A 87 -10.81 -2.14 -3.45
CA PHE A 87 -10.34 -1.28 -2.36
C PHE A 87 -8.97 -1.70 -1.83
N SER A 88 -8.66 -2.99 -1.89
CA SER A 88 -7.33 -3.52 -1.53
C SER A 88 -6.24 -3.00 -2.47
N PHE A 89 -6.54 -2.87 -3.77
CA PHE A 89 -5.63 -2.21 -4.71
C PHE A 89 -5.42 -0.74 -4.35
N TYR A 90 -6.47 -0.01 -3.95
CA TYR A 90 -6.33 1.39 -3.53
C TYR A 90 -5.46 1.55 -2.30
N ALA A 91 -5.72 0.77 -1.26
CA ALA A 91 -4.93 0.81 -0.04
C ALA A 91 -3.47 0.45 -0.34
N PHE A 92 -3.24 -0.58 -1.16
CA PHE A 92 -1.89 -1.00 -1.48
C PHE A 92 -1.15 0.04 -2.33
N VAL A 93 -1.78 0.57 -3.39
CA VAL A 93 -1.22 1.66 -4.21
C VAL A 93 -0.93 2.88 -3.36
N GLN A 94 -1.87 3.31 -2.52
CA GLN A 94 -1.68 4.47 -1.66
C GLN A 94 -0.49 4.26 -0.73
N PHE A 95 -0.40 3.10 -0.08
CA PHE A 95 0.71 2.78 0.79
C PHE A 95 2.04 2.74 0.02
N THR A 96 2.13 1.99 -1.07
CA THR A 96 3.38 1.79 -1.79
C THR A 96 3.86 3.09 -2.45
N TYR A 97 2.93 3.86 -3.01
CA TYR A 97 3.26 5.06 -3.75
C TYR A 97 3.56 6.23 -2.82
N LYS A 98 2.77 6.43 -1.75
CA LYS A 98 2.94 7.55 -0.81
C LYS A 98 4.08 7.31 0.16
N TYR A 99 4.06 6.17 0.87
CA TYR A 99 4.95 5.92 2.01
C TYR A 99 6.22 5.15 1.61
N LEU A 100 6.10 4.05 0.87
CA LEU A 100 7.29 3.35 0.34
C LEU A 100 7.97 4.13 -0.80
N GLN A 101 7.24 5.04 -1.45
CA GLN A 101 7.69 5.82 -2.60
C GLN A 101 8.16 4.96 -3.78
N VAL A 102 7.47 3.85 -4.01
CA VAL A 102 7.66 2.93 -5.13
C VAL A 102 6.38 2.81 -5.95
N ASP A 103 6.57 2.61 -7.25
CA ASP A 103 5.50 2.52 -8.23
C ASP A 103 5.20 1.05 -8.57
N ILE A 104 3.94 0.67 -8.34
CA ILE A 104 3.43 -0.68 -8.64
C ILE A 104 2.40 -0.70 -9.77
N PHE A 105 2.21 0.41 -10.50
CA PHE A 105 1.14 0.48 -11.50
C PHE A 105 1.29 -0.56 -12.60
N GLU A 106 2.51 -0.78 -13.11
CA GLU A 106 2.75 -1.81 -14.11
C GLU A 106 2.43 -3.22 -13.58
N MET A 107 2.72 -3.48 -12.30
CA MET A 107 2.38 -4.76 -11.65
C MET A 107 0.87 -4.99 -11.54
N ILE A 108 0.06 -3.94 -11.56
CA ILE A 108 -1.41 -4.04 -11.52
C ILE A 108 -1.96 -4.10 -12.95
N TYR A 109 -1.58 -3.14 -13.79
CA TYR A 109 -2.18 -2.98 -15.11
C TYR A 109 -1.72 -4.03 -16.12
N GLU A 110 -0.48 -4.52 -16.05
CA GLU A 110 0.01 -5.58 -16.95
C GLU A 110 -0.25 -6.99 -16.41
N ASN A 111 -0.83 -7.12 -15.21
CA ASN A 111 -1.09 -8.40 -14.59
C ASN A 111 -2.38 -9.04 -15.12
N GLU A 112 -2.27 -10.26 -15.66
CA GLU A 112 -3.37 -11.02 -16.25
C GLU A 112 -4.41 -11.51 -15.23
N ASN A 113 -4.02 -11.67 -13.97
CA ASN A 113 -4.92 -12.12 -12.90
C ASN A 113 -5.84 -10.98 -12.40
N VAL A 114 -5.45 -9.71 -12.64
CA VAL A 114 -6.27 -8.57 -12.26
C VAL A 114 -7.38 -8.37 -13.29
N LYS A 115 -8.63 -8.47 -12.83
CA LYS A 115 -9.82 -8.30 -13.68
C LYS A 115 -9.79 -6.96 -14.41
N LEU A 116 -10.19 -6.97 -15.69
CA LEU A 116 -10.28 -5.75 -16.50
C LEU A 116 -11.19 -4.69 -15.86
N SER A 117 -12.31 -5.10 -15.25
CA SER A 117 -13.19 -4.18 -14.53
C SER A 117 -12.47 -3.49 -13.37
N PHE A 118 -11.65 -4.21 -12.60
CA PHE A 118 -10.86 -3.62 -11.53
C PHE A 118 -9.83 -2.64 -12.10
N LYS A 119 -9.13 -2.96 -13.19
CA LYS A 119 -8.19 -2.01 -13.82
C LYS A 119 -8.86 -0.69 -14.21
N LYS A 120 -10.07 -0.75 -14.79
CA LYS A 120 -10.86 0.42 -15.15
C LYS A 120 -11.19 1.25 -13.91
N GLU A 121 -11.87 0.63 -12.93
CA GLU A 121 -12.23 1.28 -11.67
C GLU A 121 -11.02 1.89 -10.98
N ILE A 122 -9.89 1.16 -10.97
CA ILE A 122 -8.67 1.61 -10.33
C ILE A 122 -8.18 2.92 -10.94
N SER A 123 -8.05 2.95 -12.27
CA SER A 123 -7.59 4.14 -12.97
C SER A 123 -8.50 5.34 -12.78
N GLU A 124 -9.82 5.15 -12.82
CA GLU A 124 -10.81 6.22 -12.63
C GLU A 124 -10.72 6.81 -11.23
N TYR A 125 -10.64 5.96 -10.20
CA TYR A 125 -10.53 6.40 -8.83
C TYR A 125 -9.21 7.12 -8.57
N LEU A 126 -8.09 6.56 -9.01
CA LEU A 126 -6.77 7.14 -8.76
C LEU A 126 -6.59 8.48 -9.48
N ILE A 127 -7.20 8.72 -10.64
CA ILE A 127 -7.21 10.05 -11.27
C ILE A 127 -7.82 11.09 -10.33
N ASN A 128 -8.97 10.77 -9.74
CA ASN A 128 -9.68 11.66 -8.83
C ASN A 128 -8.96 11.83 -7.47
N GLN A 129 -8.06 10.91 -7.12
CA GLN A 129 -7.34 10.88 -5.84
C GLN A 129 -5.84 11.09 -6.00
N CYS A 130 -5.35 11.50 -7.18
CA CYS A 130 -3.93 11.51 -7.50
C CYS A 130 -3.11 12.39 -6.54
N ALA A 131 -3.69 13.48 -6.04
CA ALA A 131 -3.05 14.34 -5.04
C ALA A 131 -2.74 13.59 -3.74
N ASN A 132 -3.60 12.66 -3.33
CA ASN A 132 -3.45 11.90 -2.07
C ASN A 132 -2.36 10.82 -2.15
N LEU A 133 -1.83 10.54 -3.34
CA LEU A 133 -0.73 9.60 -3.52
C LEU A 133 0.64 10.28 -3.33
N ILE A 134 0.71 11.60 -3.44
CA ILE A 134 1.94 12.35 -3.21
C ILE A 134 2.08 12.60 -1.71
N MET A 135 3.29 12.37 -1.20
CA MET A 135 3.63 12.70 0.19
C MET A 135 3.75 14.22 0.32
N ASP A 136 2.92 14.81 1.18
CA ASP A 136 2.90 16.25 1.45
C ASP A 136 3.81 16.65 2.62
N GLU A 137 3.89 17.95 2.91
CA GLU A 137 4.75 18.47 3.99
C GLU A 137 4.36 17.93 5.37
N ASP A 138 3.06 17.71 5.61
CA ASP A 138 2.56 17.19 6.87
C ASP A 138 2.97 15.73 7.05
N ASP A 139 2.88 14.91 5.99
CA ASP A 139 3.39 13.54 6.03
C ASP A 139 4.90 13.52 6.33
N TYR A 140 5.70 14.34 5.65
CA TYR A 140 7.15 14.40 5.92
C TYR A 140 7.42 14.79 7.37
N PHE A 141 6.71 15.78 7.89
CA PHE A 141 6.83 16.22 9.27
C PHE A 141 6.48 15.11 10.27
N GLU A 142 5.41 14.34 10.02
CA GLU A 142 5.03 13.19 10.85
C GLU A 142 6.15 12.13 10.95
N PHE A 143 6.86 11.88 9.85
CA PHE A 143 7.98 10.92 9.81
C PHE A 143 9.27 11.49 10.38
N GLU A 144 9.64 12.72 10.04
CA GLU A 144 10.91 13.32 10.47
C GLU A 144 10.90 13.64 11.97
N GLU A 145 9.78 14.10 12.51
CA GLU A 145 9.63 14.38 13.95
C GLU A 145 9.27 13.12 14.76
N GLY A 146 9.18 11.95 14.11
CA GLY A 146 8.91 10.67 14.78
C GLY A 146 7.53 10.59 15.43
N GLN A 147 6.56 11.39 14.97
CA GLN A 147 5.21 11.45 15.57
C GLN A 147 4.48 10.11 15.52
N ILE A 148 4.80 9.32 14.51
CA ILE A 148 4.18 8.01 14.30
C ILE A 148 4.99 6.87 14.92
N GLY A 149 6.13 7.19 15.54
CA GLY A 149 7.05 6.27 16.20
C GLY A 149 7.90 5.40 15.25
N VAL A 150 7.95 5.73 13.96
CA VAL A 150 8.70 4.96 12.96
C VAL A 150 10.00 5.67 12.61
N ASN A 151 11.08 4.91 12.48
CA ASN A 151 12.37 5.43 12.08
C ASN A 151 12.40 5.70 10.56
N PHE A 152 12.53 6.97 10.18
CA PHE A 152 12.62 7.37 8.77
C PHE A 152 13.81 6.74 8.02
N GLN A 153 14.92 6.44 8.70
CA GLN A 153 16.06 5.79 8.07
C GLN A 153 15.77 4.33 7.69
N GLU A 154 14.97 3.62 8.49
CA GLU A 154 14.54 2.24 8.19
C GLU A 154 13.65 2.22 6.95
N TRP A 155 12.70 3.15 6.83
CA TRP A 155 11.89 3.27 5.62
C TRP A 155 12.71 3.58 4.38
N ASN A 156 13.68 4.50 4.50
CA ASN A 156 14.59 4.79 3.39
C ASN A 156 15.40 3.56 2.99
N TYR A 157 15.86 2.76 3.97
CA TYR A 157 16.56 1.50 3.69
C TYR A 157 15.67 0.51 2.91
N ILE A 158 14.44 0.29 3.36
CA ILE A 158 13.48 -0.61 2.69
C ILE A 158 13.20 -0.15 1.25
N LYS A 159 12.96 1.16 1.06
CA LYS A 159 12.78 1.74 -0.27
C LYS A 159 13.99 1.47 -1.17
N GLN A 160 15.20 1.76 -0.70
CA GLN A 160 16.41 1.54 -1.51
C GLN A 160 16.58 0.06 -1.85
N LYS A 161 16.30 -0.84 -0.90
CA LYS A 161 16.32 -2.29 -1.14
C LYS A 161 15.36 -2.71 -2.25
N LEU A 162 14.11 -2.24 -2.21
CA LEU A 162 13.11 -2.55 -3.25
C LEU A 162 13.56 -2.05 -4.62
N LEU A 163 14.13 -0.86 -4.69
CA LEU A 163 14.60 -0.24 -5.94
C LEU A 163 15.87 -0.89 -6.53
N LEU A 164 16.49 -1.85 -5.83
CA LEU A 164 17.53 -2.70 -6.43
C LEU A 164 16.96 -3.66 -7.48
N ASP A 165 15.67 -4.01 -7.39
CA ASP A 165 14.98 -4.77 -8.43
C ASP A 165 14.54 -3.82 -9.55
N SER A 166 15.11 -3.98 -10.74
CA SER A 166 14.82 -3.14 -11.92
C SER A 166 13.35 -3.11 -12.36
N ARG A 167 12.54 -4.06 -11.90
CA ARG A 167 11.09 -4.12 -12.18
C ARG A 167 10.29 -3.21 -11.26
N ILE A 168 10.87 -2.78 -10.13
CA ILE A 168 10.29 -1.81 -9.21
C ILE A 168 10.82 -0.42 -9.59
N LYS A 169 9.90 0.49 -9.89
CA LYS A 169 10.25 1.87 -10.27
C LYS A 169 10.04 2.81 -9.08
N PRO A 170 10.80 3.91 -8.98
CA PRO A 170 10.49 4.94 -8.01
C PRO A 170 9.17 5.64 -8.36
N ALA A 171 8.39 6.00 -7.33
CA ALA A 171 7.23 6.86 -7.51
C ALA A 171 7.66 8.26 -8.00
N THR A 172 6.92 8.86 -8.94
CA THR A 172 7.15 10.27 -9.30
C THR A 172 6.64 11.19 -8.20
N LYS A 173 7.39 12.27 -7.96
CA LYS A 173 7.01 13.36 -7.05
C LYS A 173 6.16 14.43 -7.75
N SER A 174 6.03 14.36 -9.08
CA SER A 174 5.28 15.34 -9.87
C SER A 174 3.83 14.91 -10.02
N LEU A 175 2.92 15.71 -9.45
CA LEU A 175 1.48 15.48 -9.57
C LEU A 175 1.03 15.45 -11.04
N ASN A 176 1.59 16.32 -11.88
CA ASN A 176 1.25 16.37 -13.30
C ASN A 176 1.70 15.09 -14.04
N GLU A 177 2.91 14.60 -13.78
CA GLU A 177 3.39 13.34 -14.37
C GLU A 177 2.54 12.16 -13.94
N LEU A 178 2.20 12.08 -12.65
CA LEU A 178 1.30 11.07 -12.10
C LEU A 178 -0.07 11.12 -12.79
N TYR A 179 -0.66 12.31 -12.89
CA TYR A 179 -1.95 12.50 -13.55
C TYR A 179 -1.93 12.05 -15.01
N ILE A 180 -0.92 12.46 -15.80
CA ILE A 180 -0.76 12.05 -17.20
C ILE A 180 -0.68 10.53 -17.31
N ARG A 181 0.09 9.88 -16.43
CA ARG A 181 0.26 8.43 -16.45
C ARG A 181 -1.01 7.67 -16.09
N LEU A 182 -1.76 8.14 -15.08
CA LEU A 182 -3.04 7.55 -14.71
C LEU A 182 -4.08 7.73 -15.82
N LYS A 183 -4.09 8.89 -16.48
CA LYS A 183 -4.94 9.16 -17.65
C LYS A 183 -4.64 8.22 -18.81
N PHE A 184 -3.36 7.94 -19.08
CA PHE A 184 -2.97 6.95 -20.09
C PHE A 184 -3.51 5.54 -19.77
N TYR A 185 -3.39 5.07 -18.51
CA TYR A 185 -3.97 3.78 -18.13
C TYR A 185 -5.50 3.79 -18.25
N ASN A 186 -6.14 4.89 -17.83
CA ASN A 186 -7.58 5.03 -17.93
C ASN A 186 -8.06 4.93 -19.38
N GLU A 187 -7.46 5.68 -20.30
CA GLU A 187 -7.76 5.62 -21.73
C GLU A 187 -7.53 4.21 -22.29
N ARG A 188 -6.38 3.59 -22.01
CA ARG A 188 -6.05 2.23 -22.47
C ARG A 188 -7.10 1.19 -22.09
N TYR A 189 -7.62 1.26 -20.85
CA TYR A 189 -8.56 0.25 -20.37
C TYR A 189 -10.02 0.63 -20.58
N ASN A 190 -10.38 1.92 -20.68
CA ASN A 190 -11.74 2.37 -20.96
C ASN A 190 -12.08 2.41 -22.45
N GLU A 191 -11.11 2.58 -23.35
CA GLU A 191 -11.33 2.58 -24.80
C GLU A 191 -11.38 1.16 -25.41
N GLY A 192 -11.30 0.12 -24.58
CA GLY A 192 -11.38 -1.30 -24.94
C GLY A 192 -12.72 -1.80 -25.48
N ASP A 193 -13.45 -0.98 -26.24
CA ASP A 193 -14.61 -1.37 -27.08
C ASP A 193 -14.42 -0.91 -28.55
N LYS A 194 -13.19 -0.53 -28.94
CA LYS A 194 -12.83 -0.16 -30.31
C LYS A 194 -11.52 -0.81 -30.75
N THR A 195 -11.52 -2.13 -30.91
CA THR A 195 -10.58 -2.76 -31.85
C THR A 195 -11.30 -2.95 -33.19
N PRO A 196 -10.86 -2.31 -34.29
CA PRO A 196 -11.31 -2.70 -35.61
C PRO A 196 -10.67 -4.05 -35.95
N HIS A 197 -11.49 -5.06 -36.19
CA HIS A 197 -11.09 -6.26 -36.93
C HIS A 197 -10.94 -5.94 -38.41
#